data_AF-A0A846AY49-F1
#
_entry.id   AF-A0A846AY49-F1
#
_cell.length_a   1.000
_cell.length_b   1.000
_cell.length_c   1.000
_cell.angle_alpha   90.00
_cell.angle_beta   90.00
_cell.angle_gamma   90.00
#
_symmetry.space_group_name_H-M   'P 1'
#
loop_
_entity.id
_entity.type
_entity.pdbx_description
1 polymer ?
#
loop_
_entity_poly.entity_id
_entity_poly.type
_entity_poly.pdbx_seq_one_letter_code
_entity_poly.pdbx_strand_id
1 'polypeptide(L)' 'MTGVFDFFNLPNYQILDYQKLNLDSYPLIKKLLPQKLRDFFRAEIHNYESDLDMKFNWETRDR' A
#
# COMPACT_ATOMS: atom_id res chain seq x y z
N MET A 1 3.40 12.77 -1.30
CA MET A 1 3.15 13.16 -2.71
C MET A 1 4.39 13.66 -3.45
N THR A 2 5.49 13.95 -2.75
CA THR A 2 6.76 14.38 -3.37
C THR A 2 7.23 13.45 -4.49
N GLY A 3 7.23 12.13 -4.26
CA GLY A 3 7.64 11.16 -5.28
C GLY A 3 6.82 11.18 -6.58
N VAL A 4 5.56 11.64 -6.55
CA VAL A 4 4.75 11.80 -7.77
C VAL A 4 5.19 13.03 -8.56
N PHE A 5 5.41 14.16 -7.88
CA PHE A 5 5.89 15.38 -8.54
C PHE A 5 7.30 15.22 -9.09
N ASP A 6 8.19 14.57 -8.33
CA ASP A 6 9.55 14.28 -8.74
C ASP A 6 9.57 13.40 -10.01
N PHE A 7 8.70 12.37 -10.07
CA PHE A 7 8.57 11.51 -11.25
C PHE A 7 8.19 12.29 -12.52
N PHE A 8 7.29 13.26 -12.40
CA PHE A 8 6.86 14.09 -13.53
C PHE A 8 7.74 15.34 -13.75
N ASN A 9 8.80 15.54 -12.97
CA ASN A 9 9.63 16.75 -12.97
C ASN A 9 8.79 18.04 -12.84
N LEU A 10 7.78 17.99 -11.98
CA LEU A 10 6.87 19.10 -11.72
C LEU A 10 7.30 19.87 -10.46
N PRO A 11 7.00 21.17 -10.37
CA PRO A 11 7.12 21.90 -9.11
C PRO A 11 6.31 21.20 -8.02
N ASN A 12 6.87 21.14 -6.81
CA ASN A 12 6.18 20.56 -5.66
C ASN A 12 5.07 21.51 -5.19
N TYR A 13 3.91 21.43 -5.83
CA TYR A 13 2.72 22.16 -5.42
C TYR A 13 2.29 21.64 -4.05
N GLN A 14 2.13 22.54 -3.08
CA GLN A 14 1.52 22.21 -1.79
C GLN A 14 0.03 21.92 -2.03
N ILE A 15 -0.28 20.66 -2.36
CA ILE A 15 -1.65 20.19 -2.37
C ILE A 15 -2.08 20.09 -0.90
N LEU A 16 -3.15 20.80 -0.56
CA LEU A 16 -3.77 20.69 0.76
C LEU A 16 -4.03 19.22 1.06
N ASP A 17 -3.66 18.76 2.25
CA ASP A 17 -4.04 17.44 2.74
C ASP A 17 -5.57 17.39 2.85
N TYR A 18 -6.22 16.98 1.77
CA TYR A 18 -7.63 16.64 1.80
C TYR A 18 -7.77 15.43 2.71
N GLN A 19 -8.56 15.57 3.77
CA GLN A 19 -8.93 14.43 4.59
C GLN A 19 -9.68 13.43 3.71
N LYS A 20 -8.97 12.41 3.23
CA LYS A 20 -9.55 11.31 2.48
C LYS A 20 -10.28 10.42 3.49
N LEU A 21 -11.48 10.86 3.87
CA LEU A 21 -12.36 10.11 4.75
C LEU A 21 -13.02 9.02 3.90
N ASN A 22 -12.51 7.80 4.02
CA ASN A 22 -13.28 6.64 3.60
C ASN A 22 -14.40 6.47 4.65
N LEU A 23 -15.61 6.98 4.33
CA LEU A 23 -16.77 6.91 5.22
C LEU A 23 -17.28 5.47 5.39
N ASP A 24 -16.90 4.60 4.46
CA ASP A 24 -17.29 3.20 4.45
C ASP A 24 -16.35 2.33 5.28
N SER A 25 -16.93 1.28 5.86
CA SER A 25 -16.18 0.24 6.57
C SER A 25 -15.99 -0.99 5.69
N TYR A 26 -14.84 -1.64 5.82
CA TYR A 26 -14.65 -2.95 5.21
C TYR A 26 -15.49 -4.00 5.94
N PRO A 27 -16.14 -4.93 5.22
CA PRO A 27 -16.85 -6.02 5.87
C PRO A 27 -15.87 -6.90 6.64
N LEU A 28 -16.35 -7.48 7.73
CA LEU A 28 -15.57 -8.43 8.52
C LEU A 28 -15.22 -9.65 7.67
N ILE A 29 -13.93 -9.99 7.63
CA ILE A 29 -13.43 -11.21 7.01
C ILE A 29 -13.19 -12.29 8.06
N LYS A 30 -13.33 -13.56 7.68
CA LYS A 30 -13.08 -14.70 8.59
C LYS A 30 -11.64 -14.63 9.10
N LYS A 31 -11.42 -14.84 10.42
CA LYS A 31 -10.12 -14.67 11.09
C LYS A 31 -8.92 -15.32 10.39
N LEU A 32 -9.10 -16.50 9.77
CA LEU A 32 -8.03 -17.23 9.09
C LEU A 32 -7.79 -16.80 7.64
N LEU A 33 -8.76 -16.12 7.02
CA LEU A 33 -8.66 -15.69 5.63
C LEU A 33 -7.55 -14.67 5.36
N PRO A 34 -7.34 -13.61 6.20
CA PRO A 34 -6.25 -12.67 5.96
C PRO A 34 -4.87 -13.34 5.93
N GLN A 35 -4.63 -14.29 6.84
CA GLN A 35 -3.36 -15.01 6.86
C GLN A 35 -3.17 -15.86 5.61
N LYS A 36 -4.21 -16.61 5.20
CA LYS A 36 -4.17 -17.41 3.97
C LYS A 36 -3.91 -16.56 2.73
N LEU A 37 -4.52 -15.39 2.63
CA LEU A 37 -4.32 -14.47 1.51
C LEU A 37 -2.89 -13.92 1.50
N ARG A 38 -2.35 -13.53 2.66
CA ARG A 38 -0.95 -13.09 2.77
C ARG A 38 0.03 -14.18 2.34
N ASP A 39 -0.17 -15.39 2.83
CA ASP A 39 0.70 -16.51 2.47
C ASP A 39 0.59 -16.86 0.98
N PHE A 40 -0.62 -16.78 0.41
CA PHE A 40 -0.86 -17.02 -1.01
C PHE A 40 -0.12 -16.02 -1.91
N PHE A 41 -0.16 -14.72 -1.59
CA PHE A 41 0.45 -13.68 -2.43
C PHE A 41 1.93 -13.40 -2.13
N ARG A 42 2.54 -14.04 -1.12
CA ARG A 42 3.90 -13.71 -0.67
C ARG A 42 4.94 -13.69 -1.79
N ALA A 43 4.95 -14.72 -2.64
CA ALA A 43 5.91 -14.82 -3.74
C ALA A 43 5.75 -13.65 -4.73
N GLU A 44 4.52 -13.28 -5.03
CA GLU A 44 4.22 -12.26 -6.03
C GLU A 44 4.59 -10.88 -5.49
N ILE A 45 4.31 -10.63 -4.20
CA ILE A 45 4.73 -9.42 -3.49
C ILE A 45 6.25 -9.27 -3.57
N HIS A 46 7.00 -10.34 -3.33
CA HIS A 46 8.46 -10.30 -3.41
C HIS A 46 8.96 -9.92 -4.81
N ASN A 47 8.35 -10.50 -5.85
CA ASN A 47 8.69 -10.18 -7.24
C ASN A 47 8.38 -8.70 -7.54
N TYR A 48 7.20 -8.20 -7.17
CA TYR A 48 6.83 -6.79 -7.35
C TYR A 48 7.77 -5.82 -6.63
N GLU A 49 8.15 -6.12 -5.39
CA GLU A 49 9.09 -5.30 -4.64
C GLU A 49 10.48 -5.26 -5.28
N SER A 50 10.93 -6.39 -5.84
CA SER A 50 12.20 -6.48 -6.56
C SER A 50 12.15 -5.71 -7.88
N ASP A 51 11.09 -5.88 -8.66
CA ASP A 51 10.94 -5.24 -9.98
C ASP A 51 10.83 -3.71 -9.88
N LEU A 52 10.24 -3.21 -8.79
CA LEU A 52 10.07 -1.78 -8.52
C LEU A 52 11.18 -1.18 -7.66
N ASP A 53 12.16 -2.00 -7.21
CA ASP A 53 13.19 -1.63 -6.24
C ASP A 53 12.63 -0.86 -5.04
N MET A 54 11.48 -1.30 -4.53
CA MET A 54 10.74 -0.63 -3.47
C MET A 54 10.12 -1.63 -2.50
N LYS A 55 10.18 -1.31 -1.20
CA LYS A 55 9.51 -2.09 -0.15
C LYS A 55 8.16 -1.50 0.20
N PHE A 56 7.10 -2.29 0.05
CA PHE A 56 5.74 -1.89 0.40
C PHE A 56 5.34 -2.29 1.82
N ASN A 57 6.14 -3.13 2.49
CA ASN A 57 5.92 -3.57 3.87
C ASN A 57 4.58 -4.28 4.11
N TRP A 58 4.05 -4.98 3.11
CA TRP A 58 2.76 -5.69 3.23
C TRP A 58 2.77 -6.88 4.20
N GLU A 59 3.95 -7.31 4.65
CA GLU A 59 4.11 -8.38 5.65
C GLU A 59 4.11 -7.88 7.11
N THR A 60 3.93 -6.57 7.36
CA THR A 60 3.95 -6.04 8.73
C THR A 60 2.81 -6.62 9.55
N ARG A 61 3.19 -7.33 10.62
CA ARG A 61 2.29 -7.78 11.68
C ARG A 61 1.61 -6.57 12.30
N ASP A 62 0.29 -6.53 12.25
CA ASP A 62 -0.49 -5.78 13.22
C ASP A 62 -0.11 -6.32 14.61
N ARG A 63 0.49 -5.47 15.44
CA ARG A 63 0.64 -5.71 16.89
C ARG A 63 -0.68 -5.38 17.58
#